data_AF-A0A970MZW0-F1
#
_entry.id   AF-A0A970MZW0-F1
#
_cell.length_a   1.000
_cell.length_b   1.000
_cell.length_c   1.000
_cell.angle_alpha   90.00
_cell.angle_beta   90.00
_cell.angle_gamma   90.00
#
_symmetry.space_group_name_H-M   'P 1'
#
loop_
_entity.id
_entity.type
_entity.pdbx_description
1 polymer ?
#
loop_
_entity_poly.entity_id
_entity_poly.type
_entity_poly.pdbx_seq_one_letter_code
_entity_poly.pdbx_strand_id
1 'polypeptide(L)'
;MKRLAIALVVIGLLAVSQVTQAVTLEEWWYVKLGGVALWWIDPTTGYEVGVDWDFTTEPGAYGPFVVTTPNVPWSERLISISNTTDVSTGTHVDLFGQPEVEVLLPIFRIDVAYETLYNPSCMRLELIHLHSNGLEQILWSQMRPDHAIGAPTINLSNNMPVGDTIFLRVTTVPEPSPFTALFVPCAYIVGHIWRKIKR
;
A
#
# COMPACT_ATOMS: atom_id res chain seq x y z
N MET A 1 -24.78 -16.40 -30.12
CA MET A 1 -23.62 -15.49 -30.28
C MET A 1 -23.93 -14.04 -29.88
N LYS A 2 -25.01 -13.40 -30.38
CA LYS A 2 -25.37 -12.01 -30.04
C LYS A 2 -25.46 -11.69 -28.52
N ARG A 3 -25.99 -12.61 -27.71
CA ARG A 3 -26.12 -12.43 -26.25
C ARG A 3 -24.79 -12.50 -25.48
N LEU A 4 -23.82 -13.27 -25.97
CA LEU A 4 -22.48 -13.38 -25.37
C LEU A 4 -21.65 -12.12 -25.65
N ALA A 5 -21.78 -11.58 -26.88
CA ALA A 5 -21.15 -10.32 -27.26
C ALA A 5 -21.67 -9.14 -26.42
N ILE A 6 -22.98 -9.08 -26.15
CA ILE A 6 -23.55 -8.05 -25.26
C ILE A 6 -23.01 -8.19 -23.83
N ALA A 7 -22.92 -9.41 -23.28
CA ALA A 7 -22.35 -9.62 -21.95
C ALA A 7 -20.88 -9.18 -21.87
N LEU A 8 -20.06 -9.48 -22.89
CA LEU A 8 -18.66 -9.04 -22.95
C LEU A 8 -18.52 -7.53 -23.11
N VAL A 9 -19.41 -6.89 -23.89
CA VAL A 9 -19.43 -5.43 -24.04
C VAL A 9 -19.82 -4.75 -22.73
N VAL A 10 -20.81 -5.29 -22.01
CA VAL A 10 -21.22 -4.76 -20.69
C VAL A 10 -20.11 -4.96 -19.65
N ILE A 11 -19.48 -6.14 -19.61
CA ILE A 11 -18.33 -6.39 -18.72
C ILE A 11 -17.15 -5.48 -19.07
N GLY A 12 -16.87 -5.26 -20.36
CA GLY A 12 -15.82 -4.37 -20.84
C GLY A 12 -16.09 -2.90 -20.50
N LEU A 13 -17.30 -2.39 -20.75
CA LEU A 13 -17.70 -1.03 -20.39
C LEU A 13 -17.66 -0.78 -18.88
N LEU A 14 -18.05 -1.78 -18.09
CA LEU A 14 -18.02 -1.66 -16.63
C LEU A 14 -16.60 -1.74 -16.07
N ALA A 15 -15.73 -2.60 -16.63
CA ALA A 15 -14.31 -2.64 -16.28
C ALA A 15 -13.61 -1.30 -16.60
N VAL A 16 -14.00 -0.63 -17.69
CA VAL A 16 -13.48 0.71 -18.05
C VAL A 16 -14.00 1.79 -17.08
N SER A 17 -15.24 1.69 -16.59
CA SER A 17 -15.81 2.68 -15.66
C SER A 17 -15.14 2.73 -14.27
N GLN A 18 -14.47 1.64 -13.88
CA GLN A 18 -13.74 1.57 -12.60
C GLN A 18 -12.40 2.32 -12.65
N VAL A 19 -11.85 2.55 -13.85
CA VAL A 19 -10.54 3.20 -14.04
C VAL A 19 -10.58 4.71 -13.75
N THR A 20 -11.78 5.31 -13.68
CA THR A 20 -11.99 6.75 -13.47
C THR A 20 -12.66 7.09 -12.14
N GLN A 21 -12.54 6.23 -11.12
CA GLN A 21 -13.05 6.58 -9.80
C GLN A 21 -12.12 7.59 -9.13
N ALA A 22 -12.68 8.71 -8.71
CA ALA A 22 -12.04 9.63 -7.80
C ALA A 22 -12.50 9.29 -6.38
N VAL A 23 -11.62 9.51 -5.41
CA VAL A 23 -11.93 9.44 -4.00
C VAL A 23 -11.73 10.81 -3.37
N THR A 24 -12.64 11.19 -2.47
CA THR A 24 -12.49 12.42 -1.70
C THR A 24 -11.58 12.14 -0.50
N LEU A 25 -10.46 12.86 -0.44
CA LEU A 25 -9.58 12.86 0.72
C LEU A 25 -9.95 14.02 1.62
N GLU A 26 -10.04 13.81 2.93
CA GLU A 26 -10.33 14.88 3.88
C GLU A 26 -9.03 15.60 4.30
N GLU A 27 -9.11 16.91 4.45
CA GLU A 27 -8.14 17.67 5.24
C GLU A 27 -7.98 16.98 6.62
N TRP A 28 -6.79 17.02 7.20
CA TRP A 28 -6.44 16.36 8.48
C TRP A 28 -6.13 14.85 8.43
N TRP A 29 -6.41 14.14 7.33
CA TRP A 29 -5.95 12.76 7.21
C TRP A 29 -4.42 12.69 7.10
N TYR A 30 -3.82 11.68 7.73
CA TYR A 30 -2.37 11.51 7.74
C TYR A 30 -1.89 10.06 7.97
N VAL A 31 -0.63 9.86 7.62
CA VAL A 31 0.21 8.72 7.98
C VAL A 31 1.51 9.25 8.56
N LYS A 32 1.77 8.94 9.83
CA LYS A 32 3.02 9.24 10.52
C LYS A 32 3.83 7.96 10.67
N LEU A 33 5.09 8.01 10.26
CA LEU A 33 6.06 6.92 10.38
C LEU A 33 7.08 7.30 11.44
N GLY A 34 7.15 6.50 12.49
CA GLY A 34 8.08 6.67 13.60
C GLY A 34 9.47 6.11 13.31
N GLY A 35 9.53 4.95 12.65
CA GLY A 35 10.80 4.30 12.29
C GLY A 35 10.56 2.96 11.60
N VAL A 36 11.56 2.49 10.86
CA VAL A 36 11.59 1.15 10.27
C VAL A 36 12.93 0.52 10.63
N ALA A 37 12.91 -0.70 11.14
CA ALA A 37 14.12 -1.45 11.49
C ALA A 37 14.20 -2.75 10.70
N LEU A 38 15.38 -3.03 10.14
CA LEU A 38 15.67 -4.28 9.42
C LEU A 38 16.53 -5.18 10.31
N TRP A 39 16.19 -6.46 10.37
CA TRP A 39 16.84 -7.42 11.26
C TRP A 39 17.42 -8.62 10.52
N TRP A 40 18.63 -9.01 10.91
CA TRP A 40 19.32 -10.22 10.44
C TRP A 40 20.02 -10.94 11.60
N ILE A 41 20.52 -12.15 11.35
CA ILE A 41 21.34 -12.91 12.30
C ILE A 41 22.80 -12.78 11.88
N ASP A 42 23.66 -12.29 12.78
CA ASP A 42 25.11 -12.26 12.55
C ASP A 42 25.64 -13.71 12.55
N PRO A 43 26.26 -14.18 11.44
CA PRO A 43 26.75 -15.56 11.35
C PRO A 43 27.95 -15.83 12.26
N THR A 44 28.65 -14.81 12.74
CA THR A 44 29.83 -14.93 13.60
C THR A 44 29.43 -15.14 15.05
N THR A 45 28.45 -14.38 15.52
CA THR A 45 28.03 -14.38 16.93
C THR A 45 26.75 -15.16 17.17
N GLY A 46 25.93 -15.39 16.13
CA GLY A 46 24.61 -15.99 16.21
C GLY A 46 23.55 -15.06 16.80
N TYR A 47 23.88 -13.80 17.07
CA TYR A 47 22.94 -12.83 17.64
C TYR A 47 22.13 -12.10 16.57
N GLU A 48 20.96 -11.65 16.98
CA GLU A 48 20.11 -10.78 16.17
C GLU A 48 20.67 -9.35 16.19
N VAL A 49 20.80 -8.77 15.00
CA VAL A 49 21.28 -7.41 14.78
C VAL A 49 20.23 -6.64 13.99
N GLY A 50 19.97 -5.41 14.39
CA GLY A 50 19.03 -4.49 13.74
C GLY A 50 19.73 -3.24 13.22
N VAL A 51 19.21 -2.68 12.13
CA VAL A 51 19.59 -1.35 11.62
C VAL A 51 18.34 -0.53 11.36
N ASP A 52 18.42 0.76 11.68
CA ASP A 52 17.36 1.71 11.38
C ASP A 52 17.39 2.08 9.89
N TRP A 53 16.21 2.42 9.37
CA TRP A 53 15.99 2.86 8.00
C TRP A 53 15.80 4.38 7.97
N ASP A 54 16.69 5.05 7.25
CA ASP A 54 16.65 6.49 7.07
C ASP A 54 15.91 6.86 5.80
N PHE A 55 14.82 7.61 5.93
CA PHE A 55 14.07 8.09 4.77
C PHE A 55 14.87 9.15 4.00
N THR A 56 14.95 8.94 2.70
CA THR A 56 15.65 9.83 1.74
C THR A 56 14.68 10.60 0.85
N THR A 57 13.40 10.21 0.78
CA THR A 57 12.39 11.05 0.13
C THR A 57 12.31 12.41 0.85
N GLU A 58 12.50 13.47 0.07
CA GLU A 58 12.53 14.85 0.54
C GLU A 58 11.13 15.35 0.97
N PRO A 59 11.04 16.17 2.02
CA PRO A 59 9.83 16.90 2.35
C PRO A 59 9.34 17.76 1.17
N GLY A 60 8.02 17.81 0.96
CA GLY A 60 7.44 18.54 -0.15
C GLY A 60 6.03 18.08 -0.51
N ALA A 61 5.47 18.67 -1.56
CA ALA A 61 4.16 18.30 -2.08
C ALA A 61 4.30 17.28 -3.22
N TYR A 62 3.53 16.20 -3.13
CA TYR A 62 3.46 15.08 -4.07
C TYR A 62 2.00 14.87 -4.49
N GLY A 63 1.50 15.77 -5.34
CA GLY A 63 0.08 15.81 -5.68
C GLY A 63 -0.78 16.18 -4.46
N PRO A 64 -1.74 15.33 -4.01
CA PRO A 64 -2.57 15.62 -2.84
C PRO A 64 -1.85 15.39 -1.50
N PHE A 65 -0.68 14.75 -1.53
CA PHE A 65 0.08 14.40 -0.34
C PHE A 65 1.13 15.46 -0.03
N VAL A 66 1.26 15.82 1.24
CA VAL A 66 2.36 16.66 1.74
C VAL A 66 3.22 15.83 2.68
N VAL A 67 4.51 15.71 2.35
CA VAL A 67 5.52 15.00 3.15
C VAL A 67 6.28 16.01 4.00
N THR A 68 6.37 15.76 5.30
CA THR A 68 7.10 16.60 6.27
C THR A 68 7.94 15.76 7.23
N THR A 69 8.87 16.42 7.93
CA THR A 69 9.71 15.82 8.98
C THR A 69 9.28 16.40 10.33
N PRO A 70 8.39 15.72 11.08
CA PRO A 70 7.77 16.29 12.27
C PRO A 70 8.74 16.48 13.43
N ASN A 71 9.83 15.71 13.48
CA ASN A 71 10.77 15.72 14.60
C ASN A 71 12.22 15.51 14.14
N VAL A 72 13.00 16.58 14.07
CA VAL A 72 14.46 16.52 13.81
C VAL A 72 15.17 16.33 15.15
N PRO A 73 16.12 15.38 15.30
CA PRO A 73 16.90 14.69 14.27
C PRO A 73 16.41 13.30 13.86
N TRP A 74 15.25 12.85 14.32
CA TRP A 74 14.76 11.50 14.02
C TRP A 74 14.33 11.37 12.55
N SER A 75 14.55 10.17 12.00
CA SER A 75 14.12 9.80 10.65
C SER A 75 12.61 9.56 10.57
N GLU A 76 11.79 10.41 11.21
CA GLU A 76 10.34 10.36 11.10
C GLU A 76 9.88 10.97 9.77
N ARG A 77 8.75 10.48 9.25
CA ARG A 77 8.05 11.08 8.10
C ARG A 77 6.57 11.17 8.38
N LEU A 78 5.98 12.31 8.06
CA LEU A 78 4.53 12.53 8.09
C LEU A 78 4.05 12.81 6.68
N ILE A 79 3.13 11.99 6.18
CA ILE A 79 2.35 12.23 4.98
C ILE A 79 0.99 12.75 5.43
N SER A 80 0.60 13.94 5.01
CA SER A 80 -0.70 14.52 5.33
C SER A 80 -1.44 15.02 4.08
N ILE A 81 -2.74 15.22 4.23
CA ILE A 81 -3.59 15.86 3.22
C ILE A 81 -3.80 17.33 3.61
N SER A 82 -3.39 18.25 2.74
CA SER A 82 -3.39 19.69 3.02
C SER A 82 -4.75 20.36 2.86
N ASN A 83 -5.63 19.76 2.08
CA ASN A 83 -6.96 20.29 1.78
C ASN A 83 -7.87 19.16 1.31
N THR A 84 -9.16 19.27 1.59
CA THR A 84 -10.14 18.30 1.08
C THR A 84 -10.15 18.36 -0.44
N THR A 85 -9.90 17.24 -1.10
CA THR A 85 -9.76 17.19 -2.57
C THR A 85 -10.17 15.82 -3.13
N ASP A 86 -10.76 15.85 -4.32
CA ASP A 86 -11.00 14.64 -5.11
C ASP A 86 -9.71 14.23 -5.83
N VAL A 87 -9.36 12.96 -5.74
CA VAL A 87 -8.12 12.41 -6.29
C VAL A 87 -8.42 11.12 -7.04
N SER A 88 -7.82 10.95 -8.22
CA SER A 88 -7.93 9.69 -8.96
C SER A 88 -7.37 8.52 -8.15
N THR A 89 -8.13 7.42 -8.08
CA THR A 89 -7.66 6.16 -7.48
C THR A 89 -6.31 5.73 -8.07
N GLY A 90 -5.42 5.19 -7.23
CA GLY A 90 -4.07 4.78 -7.60
C GLY A 90 -3.04 5.91 -7.52
N THR A 91 -3.45 7.15 -7.26
CA THR A 91 -2.52 8.23 -6.90
C THR A 91 -1.82 7.86 -5.61
N HIS A 92 -0.50 7.96 -5.58
CA HIS A 92 0.33 7.52 -4.46
C HIS A 92 1.52 8.45 -4.23
N VAL A 93 2.12 8.32 -3.06
CA VAL A 93 3.44 8.85 -2.72
C VAL A 93 4.30 7.71 -2.15
N ASP A 94 5.55 7.67 -2.61
CA ASP A 94 6.53 6.67 -2.21
C ASP A 94 7.61 7.31 -1.33
N LEU A 95 7.79 6.73 -0.14
CA LEU A 95 8.83 7.07 0.81
C LEU A 95 9.95 6.05 0.72
N PHE A 96 10.96 6.41 -0.06
CA PHE A 96 12.22 5.68 -0.14
C PHE A 96 13.12 6.03 1.03
N GLY A 97 14.07 5.14 1.28
CA GLY A 97 15.14 5.36 2.24
C GLY A 97 16.32 4.47 1.95
N GLN A 98 17.21 4.41 2.93
CA GLN A 98 18.38 3.54 2.94
C GLN A 98 18.66 3.13 4.39
N PRO A 99 19.34 2.00 4.62
CA PRO A 99 19.71 1.64 5.98
C PRO A 99 20.80 2.59 6.49
N GLU A 100 20.78 2.91 7.79
CA GLU A 100 21.76 3.80 8.44
C GLU A 100 23.21 3.28 8.23
N VAL A 101 23.36 1.96 8.20
CA VAL A 101 24.60 1.27 7.81
C VAL A 101 24.33 0.25 6.72
N GLU A 102 25.35 -0.04 5.91
CA GLU A 102 25.26 -1.00 4.81
C GLU A 102 24.80 -2.38 5.30
N VAL A 103 23.73 -2.91 4.70
CA VAL A 103 23.23 -4.25 4.98
C VAL A 103 24.02 -5.26 4.15
N LEU A 104 24.83 -6.07 4.81
CA LEU A 104 25.68 -7.09 4.17
C LEU A 104 25.10 -8.51 4.25
N LEU A 105 23.99 -8.68 4.95
CA LEU A 105 23.39 -9.98 5.24
C LEU A 105 21.89 -9.97 4.92
N PRO A 106 21.31 -11.13 4.54
CA PRO A 106 19.90 -11.21 4.23
C PRO A 106 19.01 -10.87 5.44
N ILE A 107 18.00 -10.02 5.23
CA ILE A 107 17.05 -9.60 6.26
C ILE A 107 15.98 -10.69 6.45
N PHE A 108 15.66 -11.07 7.68
CA PHE A 108 14.58 -12.03 7.97
C PHE A 108 13.35 -11.38 8.59
N ARG A 109 13.48 -10.16 9.12
CA ARG A 109 12.40 -9.47 9.82
C ARG A 109 12.48 -7.97 9.61
N ILE A 110 11.32 -7.33 9.52
CA ILE A 110 11.17 -5.88 9.44
C ILE A 110 10.19 -5.45 10.51
N ASP A 111 10.54 -4.44 11.29
CA ASP A 111 9.63 -3.78 12.23
C ASP A 111 9.29 -2.38 11.71
N VAL A 112 8.02 -1.99 11.75
CA VAL A 112 7.56 -0.67 11.27
C VAL A 112 6.76 -0.01 12.36
N ALA A 113 7.19 1.15 12.86
CA ALA A 113 6.42 1.98 13.79
C ALA A 113 5.60 3.02 13.01
N TYR A 114 4.28 3.04 13.24
CA TYR A 114 3.38 3.97 12.56
C TYR A 114 2.27 4.50 13.47
N GLU A 115 1.71 5.63 13.05
CA GLU A 115 0.44 6.18 13.49
C GLU A 115 -0.34 6.66 12.25
N THR A 116 -1.63 6.39 12.18
CA THR A 116 -2.47 6.76 11.03
C THR A 116 -3.76 7.40 11.50
N LEU A 117 -4.29 8.30 10.67
CA LEU A 117 -5.68 8.76 10.73
C LEU A 117 -6.16 8.94 9.29
N TYR A 118 -6.89 7.96 8.75
CA TYR A 118 -7.51 8.04 7.43
C TYR A 118 -8.66 7.02 7.31
N ASN A 119 -9.51 7.18 6.30
CA ASN A 119 -10.48 6.16 5.94
C ASN A 119 -9.82 5.06 5.08
N PRO A 120 -9.76 3.79 5.51
CA PRO A 120 -9.10 2.70 4.78
C PRO A 120 -9.83 2.32 3.48
N SER A 121 -11.04 2.84 3.26
CA SER A 121 -11.75 2.76 1.99
C SER A 121 -11.24 3.78 0.96
N CYS A 122 -10.41 4.73 1.39
CA CYS A 122 -9.93 5.84 0.56
C CYS A 122 -8.42 5.89 0.45
N MET A 123 -7.70 5.52 1.51
CA MET A 123 -6.24 5.49 1.56
C MET A 123 -5.74 4.17 2.13
N ARG A 124 -4.52 3.78 1.74
CA ARG A 124 -3.85 2.60 2.27
C ARG A 124 -2.35 2.86 2.41
N LEU A 125 -1.80 2.54 3.58
CA LEU A 125 -0.36 2.46 3.83
C LEU A 125 0.12 1.04 3.52
N GLU A 126 1.20 0.92 2.76
CA GLU A 126 1.81 -0.34 2.32
C GLU A 126 3.31 -0.30 2.59
N LEU A 127 3.87 -1.42 3.06
CA LEU A 127 5.30 -1.70 3.03
C LEU A 127 5.57 -2.57 1.80
N ILE A 128 6.43 -2.09 0.92
CA ILE A 128 6.74 -2.75 -0.36
C ILE A 128 8.22 -3.13 -0.37
N HIS A 129 8.48 -4.37 -0.81
CA HIS A 129 9.80 -4.87 -1.18
C HIS A 129 9.97 -4.73 -2.68
N LEU A 130 10.95 -3.92 -3.08
CA LEU A 130 11.40 -3.80 -4.46
C LEU A 130 12.57 -4.76 -4.69
N HIS A 131 12.29 -5.82 -5.44
CA HIS A 131 13.28 -6.78 -5.87
C HIS A 131 14.24 -6.11 -6.86
N SER A 132 15.51 -6.52 -6.86
CA SER A 132 16.55 -6.04 -7.79
C SER A 132 16.22 -6.20 -9.28
N ASN A 133 15.25 -7.07 -9.63
CA ASN A 133 14.72 -7.21 -10.98
C ASN A 133 13.60 -6.21 -11.34
N GLY A 134 13.27 -5.29 -10.42
CA GLY A 134 12.23 -4.28 -10.56
C GLY A 134 10.82 -4.72 -10.16
N LEU A 135 10.63 -5.95 -9.67
CA LEU A 135 9.33 -6.43 -9.21
C LEU A 135 9.00 -5.86 -7.82
N GLU A 136 7.77 -5.40 -7.64
CA GLU A 136 7.25 -4.95 -6.35
C GLU A 136 6.44 -6.06 -5.67
N GLN A 137 6.69 -6.28 -4.38
CA GLN A 137 5.93 -7.17 -3.53
C GLN A 137 5.44 -6.44 -2.28
N ILE A 138 4.13 -6.47 -2.04
CA ILE A 138 3.56 -5.96 -0.79
C ILE A 138 3.88 -6.94 0.34
N LEU A 139 4.61 -6.48 1.34
CA LEU A 139 4.94 -7.26 2.54
C LEU A 139 3.90 -7.08 3.64
N TRP A 140 3.37 -5.87 3.75
CA TRP A 140 2.39 -5.52 4.77
C TRP A 140 1.52 -4.35 4.29
N SER A 141 0.27 -4.30 4.76
CA SER A 141 -0.62 -3.17 4.52
C SER A 141 -1.48 -2.88 5.75
N GLN A 142 -1.71 -1.59 6.01
CA GLN A 142 -2.61 -1.15 7.06
C GLN A 142 -4.00 -0.89 6.49
N MET A 143 -4.97 -1.66 6.96
CA MET A 143 -6.38 -1.56 6.56
C MET A 143 -7.32 -1.26 7.74
N ARG A 144 -6.80 -1.01 8.94
CA ARG A 144 -7.66 -0.69 10.09
C ARG A 144 -8.26 0.71 9.92
N PRO A 145 -9.55 0.88 10.24
CA PRO A 145 -10.18 2.18 10.17
C PRO A 145 -9.69 3.12 11.27
N ASP A 146 -9.75 4.41 10.95
CA ASP A 146 -9.60 5.53 11.88
C ASP A 146 -8.19 5.67 12.49
N HIS A 147 -8.13 6.29 13.67
CA HIS A 147 -6.88 6.48 14.40
C HIS A 147 -6.31 5.13 14.82
N ALA A 148 -5.09 4.83 14.40
CA ALA A 148 -4.40 3.60 14.78
C ALA A 148 -2.91 3.86 14.99
N ILE A 149 -2.38 3.29 16.08
CA ILE A 149 -0.93 3.26 16.37
C ILE A 149 -0.51 1.80 16.38
N GLY A 150 0.62 1.49 15.75
CA GLY A 150 1.12 0.12 15.69
C GLY A 150 2.62 0.01 15.45
N ALA A 151 3.15 -1.14 15.85
CA ALA A 151 4.52 -1.56 15.57
C ALA A 151 4.52 -3.00 15.02
N PRO A 152 3.93 -3.26 13.84
CA PRO A 152 3.93 -4.59 13.24
C PRO A 152 5.35 -5.12 13.04
N THR A 153 5.49 -6.41 13.35
CA THR A 153 6.65 -7.22 13.04
C THR A 153 6.34 -8.10 11.84
N ILE A 154 7.05 -7.89 10.75
CA ILE A 154 6.90 -8.62 9.49
C ILE A 154 8.02 -9.65 9.41
N ASN A 155 7.69 -10.92 9.64
CA ASN A 155 8.61 -12.03 9.44
C ASN A 155 8.58 -12.44 7.96
N LEU A 156 9.75 -12.44 7.31
CA LEU A 156 9.88 -12.77 5.89
C LEU A 156 10.00 -14.29 5.73
N SER A 157 9.14 -14.88 4.90
CA SER A 157 9.15 -16.33 4.64
C SER A 157 10.39 -16.77 3.86
N ASN A 158 10.92 -15.87 3.03
CA ASN A 158 12.22 -15.98 2.40
C ASN A 158 12.99 -14.72 2.78
N ASN A 159 14.21 -14.87 3.30
CA ASN A 159 15.03 -13.72 3.65
C ASN A 159 15.16 -12.78 2.44
N MET A 160 15.08 -11.48 2.70
CA MET A 160 15.31 -10.46 1.68
C MET A 160 16.78 -10.51 1.25
N PRO A 161 17.07 -10.71 -0.04
CA PRO A 161 18.43 -10.66 -0.56
C PRO A 161 19.11 -9.31 -0.28
N VAL A 162 20.43 -9.34 -0.16
CA VAL A 162 21.25 -8.13 -0.11
C VAL A 162 21.14 -7.39 -1.46
N GLY A 163 20.91 -6.08 -1.41
CA GLY A 163 20.78 -5.22 -2.59
C GLY A 163 19.34 -5.00 -3.07
N ASP A 164 18.37 -5.76 -2.54
CA ASP A 164 16.97 -5.38 -2.65
C ASP A 164 16.68 -4.20 -1.70
N THR A 165 15.60 -3.47 -1.97
CA THR A 165 15.22 -2.30 -1.16
C THR A 165 13.78 -2.37 -0.70
N ILE A 166 13.47 -1.60 0.34
CA ILE A 166 12.11 -1.40 0.80
C ILE A 166 11.71 0.05 0.66
N PHE A 167 10.41 0.27 0.52
CA PHE A 167 9.85 1.62 0.62
C PHE A 167 8.43 1.52 1.16
N LEU A 168 7.95 2.64 1.70
CA LEU A 168 6.55 2.77 2.11
C LEU A 168 5.79 3.53 1.06
N ARG A 169 4.58 3.05 0.76
CA ARG A 169 3.68 3.68 -0.19
C ARG A 169 2.38 4.04 0.50
N VAL A 170 1.93 5.26 0.30
CA VAL A 170 0.55 5.66 0.63
C VAL A 170 -0.20 5.84 -0.67
N THR A 171 -1.22 5.02 -0.88
CA THR A 171 -1.99 4.97 -2.14
C THR A 171 -3.46 5.28 -1.87
N THR A 172 -4.08 6.03 -2.77
CA THR A 172 -5.54 6.16 -2.84
C THR A 172 -6.17 4.88 -3.38
N VAL A 173 -7.08 4.28 -2.64
CA VAL A 173 -7.78 3.05 -3.03
C VAL A 173 -9.19 3.36 -3.50
N PRO A 174 -9.77 2.54 -4.40
CA PRO A 174 -11.16 2.77 -4.81
C PRO A 174 -12.06 2.52 -3.62
N GLU A 175 -13.01 3.43 -3.38
CA GLU A 175 -14.10 3.12 -2.47
C GLU A 175 -14.78 1.84 -2.94
N PRO A 176 -15.19 0.94 -2.02
CA PRO A 176 -15.98 -0.21 -2.39
C PRO A 176 -17.30 0.28 -2.99
N SER A 177 -17.35 0.39 -4.32
CA SER A 177 -18.54 0.91 -4.98
C SER A 177 -19.72 -0.03 -4.70
N PRO A 178 -20.94 0.49 -4.46
CA PRO A 178 -22.13 -0.36 -4.34
C PRO A 178 -22.39 -1.15 -5.63
N PHE A 179 -21.84 -0.71 -6.77
CA PHE A 179 -21.89 -1.43 -8.03
C PHE A 179 -21.06 -2.72 -7.99
N THR A 180 -19.91 -2.76 -7.31
CA THR A 180 -19.08 -3.96 -7.14
C THR A 180 -19.77 -5.04 -6.32
N ALA A 181 -20.56 -4.66 -5.31
CA ALA A 181 -21.37 -5.59 -4.52
C ALA A 181 -22.49 -6.28 -5.34
N LEU A 182 -22.95 -5.65 -6.43
CA LEU A 182 -23.94 -6.23 -7.35
C LEU A 182 -23.33 -7.23 -8.36
N PHE A 183 -22.00 -7.28 -8.55
CA PHE A 183 -21.38 -8.20 -9.50
C PHE A 183 -21.49 -9.67 -9.09
N VAL A 184 -21.34 -9.99 -7.81
CA VAL A 184 -21.45 -11.38 -7.33
C VAL A 184 -22.85 -11.96 -7.61
N PRO A 185 -23.96 -11.29 -7.25
CA PRO A 185 -25.29 -11.78 -7.60
C PRO A 185 -25.58 -11.72 -9.11
N CYS A 186 -25.15 -10.70 -9.85
CA CYS A 186 -25.40 -10.62 -11.30
C CYS A 186 -24.65 -11.69 -12.10
N ALA A 187 -23.37 -11.95 -11.80
CA ALA A 187 -22.61 -13.02 -12.43
C ALA A 187 -23.18 -14.40 -12.08
N TYR A 188 -23.64 -14.59 -10.83
CA TYR A 188 -24.34 -15.79 -10.39
C TYR A 188 -25.65 -16.00 -11.16
N ILE A 189 -26.50 -14.96 -11.28
CA ILE A 189 -27.77 -15.01 -12.01
C ILE A 189 -27.56 -15.28 -13.50
N VAL A 190 -26.59 -14.62 -14.14
CA VAL A 190 -26.27 -14.86 -15.56
C VAL A 190 -25.77 -16.30 -15.76
N GLY A 191 -24.89 -16.80 -14.88
CA GLY A 191 -24.44 -18.19 -14.91
C GLY A 191 -25.59 -19.19 -14.73
N HIS A 192 -26.54 -18.89 -13.85
CA HIS A 192 -27.71 -19.72 -13.57
C HIS A 192 -28.72 -19.75 -14.73
N ILE A 193 -28.95 -18.60 -15.38
CA ILE A 193 -29.81 -18.48 -16.57
C ILE A 193 -29.18 -19.23 -17.75
N TRP A 194 -27.86 -19.14 -17.93
CA TRP A 194 -27.17 -19.83 -19.02
C TRP A 194 -27.22 -21.36 -18.90
N ARG A 195 -27.15 -21.90 -17.66
CA ARG A 195 -27.36 -23.34 -17.41
C ARG A 195 -28.78 -23.81 -17.71
N LYS A 196 -29.80 -22.98 -17.47
CA LYS A 196 -31.21 -23.33 -17.77
C LYS A 196 -31.53 -23.33 -19.26
N ILE A 197 -30.86 -22.51 -20.07
CA ILE A 197 -31.09 -22.43 -21.53
C ILE A 197 -30.40 -23.58 -22.30
N LYS A 198 -29.41 -24.26 -21.69
CA LYS A 198 -28.70 -25.40 -22.28
C LYS A 198 -29.33 -26.77 -22.02
N ARG A 199 -30.35 -26.85 -21.16
CA ARG A 199 -31.19 -28.05 -20.98
C ARG A 199 -32.44 -27.89 -21.82
#